data_AF-A0A5E3WNK6-F1
#
_entry.id   AF-A0A5E3WNK6-F1
#
_cell.length_a   1.000
_cell.length_b   1.000
_cell.length_c   1.000
_cell.angle_alpha   90.00
_cell.angle_beta   90.00
_cell.angle_gamma   90.00
#
_symmetry.space_group_name_H-M   'P 1'
#
loop_
_entity.id
_entity.type
_entity.pdbx_description
1 polymer ?
#
loop_
_entity_poly.entity_id
_entity_poly.type
_entity_poly.pdbx_seq_one_letter_code
_entity_poly.pdbx_strand_id
1 'polypeptide(L)'
;MNYGNGNTLAQPLPSQASGSMLPPAASGSGSNAFAGLPLFPFGVFGQQTSAPFTVPNGQVPQAPWLNPFQSQQPTIPDSEDFTKSDEYDNVLFNGLTAARTYGISYLTAMNCIPVTPGRSVLWWKQYYLEHMRRIDRLVLRGTHAPTPFSASTSVNHIKPTPGPSHSMSRKPIPRPGPSSSKLKLKRKAPSPTPESDLESTSSESESQSESEENKDDDDDESSVEDTPRRTRRRLSSRQSKHPNDLSSPSPLKQAPKTKVWRKHVYHLTIPRRLPTSPPRPPAPVQIKRGFAFTDEDKSYFVRFLLWEAKMGTTLTKAAYIKKMNEQVPHHTLMSWDTFWNRAEPKGQVILEQGREMARRAQDRSA
;
A
#
# COMPACT_ATOMS: atom_id res chain seq x y z
N MET A 1 -49.00 9.92 28.43
CA MET A 1 -48.05 9.45 29.47
C MET A 1 -46.74 10.15 29.24
N ASN A 2 -46.42 11.05 30.15
CA ASN A 2 -45.39 12.09 30.04
C ASN A 2 -44.26 11.71 31.01
N TYR A 3 -43.04 11.51 30.51
CA TYR A 3 -41.85 11.38 31.35
C TYR A 3 -40.82 12.39 30.88
N GLY A 4 -40.86 13.55 31.54
CA GLY A 4 -39.74 14.47 31.57
C GLY A 4 -38.71 13.95 32.56
N ASN A 5 -37.44 13.95 32.14
CA ASN A 5 -36.32 13.91 33.06
C ASN A 5 -35.34 15.00 32.62
N GLY A 6 -35.36 16.10 33.37
CA GLY A 6 -34.35 17.14 33.29
C GLY A 6 -33.05 16.64 33.90
N ASN A 7 -31.96 16.83 33.17
CA ASN A 7 -30.62 16.68 33.71
C ASN A 7 -29.88 17.99 33.50
N THR A 8 -30.03 18.88 34.48
CA THR A 8 -29.31 20.14 34.61
C THR A 8 -28.11 19.87 35.51
N LEU A 9 -26.90 19.80 34.95
CA LEU A 9 -25.67 19.86 35.75
C LEU A 9 -24.60 20.74 35.08
N ALA A 10 -24.50 21.94 35.63
CA ALA A 10 -23.35 22.83 35.81
C ALA A 10 -22.21 22.82 34.77
N GLN A 11 -22.12 23.92 34.02
CA GLN A 11 -20.86 24.42 33.45
C GLN A 11 -20.06 25.19 34.52
N PRO A 12 -18.73 25.01 34.62
CA PRO A 12 -17.86 25.99 35.23
C PRO A 12 -17.36 27.02 34.20
N LEU A 13 -17.47 28.29 34.61
CA LEU A 13 -16.99 29.51 33.94
C LEU A 13 -15.46 29.54 33.73
N PRO A 14 -14.97 30.35 32.78
CA PRO A 14 -13.55 30.48 32.46
C PRO A 14 -12.81 31.44 33.42
N SER A 15 -11.67 31.00 33.96
CA SER A 15 -10.71 31.88 34.61
C SER A 15 -10.00 32.74 33.57
N GLN A 16 -10.30 34.04 33.59
CA GLN A 16 -9.46 35.07 33.00
C GLN A 16 -8.18 35.20 33.81
N ALA A 17 -7.03 34.98 33.17
CA ALA A 17 -5.74 35.41 33.68
C ALA A 17 -5.18 36.44 32.69
N SER A 18 -5.40 37.71 33.05
CA SER A 18 -4.71 38.86 32.47
C SER A 18 -3.23 38.77 32.79
N GLY A 19 -2.39 38.79 31.76
CA GLY A 19 -0.93 38.71 31.89
C GLY A 19 -0.25 39.47 30.76
N SER A 20 -0.48 40.77 30.71
CA SER A 20 0.31 41.71 29.91
C SER A 20 1.73 41.78 30.46
N MET A 21 2.72 41.32 29.71
CA MET A 21 4.11 41.73 29.87
C MET A 21 4.77 41.87 28.50
N LEU A 22 4.81 43.13 28.04
CA LEU A 22 5.87 43.64 27.16
C LEU A 22 7.18 43.69 27.96
N PRO A 23 8.33 43.45 27.31
CA PRO A 23 9.40 44.46 27.38
C PRO A 23 10.12 44.58 26.00
N PRO A 24 11.22 45.35 25.87
CA PRO A 24 11.21 46.63 25.18
C PRO A 24 11.95 46.58 23.83
N ALA A 25 11.71 47.61 23.04
CA ALA A 25 12.53 47.97 21.89
C ALA A 25 14.00 48.13 22.28
N ALA A 26 14.88 47.40 21.62
CA ALA A 26 16.31 47.68 21.59
C ALA A 26 16.67 48.23 20.22
N SER A 27 16.91 49.54 20.20
CA SER A 27 17.56 50.27 19.13
C SER A 27 18.98 49.74 18.94
N GLY A 28 19.27 49.17 17.78
CA GLY A 28 20.59 48.71 17.38
C GLY A 28 20.96 49.31 16.04
N SER A 29 21.43 50.56 16.08
CA SER A 29 22.10 51.24 14.98
C SER A 29 23.41 50.51 14.67
N GLY A 30 23.45 49.84 13.51
CA GLY A 30 24.62 49.14 12.99
C GLY A 30 24.81 49.48 11.53
N SER A 31 25.30 50.68 11.28
CA SER A 31 25.83 51.13 9.99
C SER A 31 27.01 50.24 9.57
N ASN A 32 26.82 49.41 8.56
CA ASN A 32 27.90 48.90 7.74
C ASN A 32 27.70 49.37 6.31
N ALA A 33 28.41 50.45 5.99
CA ALA A 33 28.75 50.80 4.64
C ALA A 33 29.69 49.71 4.10
N PHE A 34 29.25 48.99 3.07
CA PHE A 34 30.18 48.38 2.14
C PHE A 34 29.80 48.78 0.73
N ALA A 35 30.80 49.34 0.07
CA ALA A 35 30.76 49.94 -1.23
C ALA A 35 30.65 48.89 -2.34
N GLY A 36 30.08 49.31 -3.47
CA GLY A 36 30.75 49.12 -4.74
C GLY A 36 30.28 47.97 -5.65
N LEU A 37 29.42 48.34 -6.60
CA LEU A 37 29.40 47.92 -8.02
C LEU A 37 28.83 46.53 -8.40
N PRO A 38 28.43 46.29 -9.67
CA PRO A 38 27.95 47.22 -10.69
C PRO A 38 26.53 46.92 -11.20
N LEU A 39 25.94 47.99 -11.73
CA LEU A 39 24.69 48.09 -12.45
C LEU A 39 24.78 47.32 -13.78
N PHE A 40 23.94 46.29 -13.98
CA PHE A 40 23.71 45.70 -15.31
C PHE A 40 22.53 46.41 -16.00
N PRO A 41 22.68 46.89 -17.24
CA PRO A 41 21.58 47.47 -17.99
C PRO A 41 20.74 46.34 -18.60
N PHE A 42 19.56 46.05 -18.03
CA PHE A 42 18.58 45.25 -18.75
C PHE A 42 17.89 46.11 -19.80
N GLY A 43 18.17 45.76 -21.04
CA GLY A 43 17.66 46.40 -22.23
C GLY A 43 16.14 46.41 -22.29
N VAL A 44 15.68 47.56 -22.77
CA VAL A 44 14.37 47.84 -23.34
C VAL A 44 14.00 46.74 -24.34
N PHE A 45 13.07 45.86 -23.98
CA PHE A 45 12.39 45.00 -24.94
C PHE A 45 11.15 45.72 -25.44
N GLY A 46 11.11 45.92 -26.75
CA GLY A 46 10.16 46.78 -27.45
C GLY A 46 8.70 46.39 -27.24
N GLN A 47 7.86 47.43 -27.20
CA GLN A 47 6.43 47.32 -27.46
C GLN A 47 6.20 46.66 -28.82
N GLN A 48 5.58 45.49 -28.82
CA GLN A 48 4.99 44.93 -30.03
C GLN A 48 3.55 45.45 -30.11
N THR A 49 3.31 46.28 -31.11
CA THR A 49 2.02 46.87 -31.44
C THR A 49 1.03 45.79 -31.85
N SER A 50 -0.16 45.85 -31.26
CA SER A 50 -1.32 45.03 -31.60
C SER A 50 -1.86 45.41 -32.98
N ALA A 51 -1.87 44.44 -33.91
CA ALA A 51 -2.68 44.49 -35.12
C ALA A 51 -4.03 43.78 -34.88
N PRO A 52 -5.16 44.33 -35.35
CA PRO A 52 -6.47 43.68 -35.23
C PRO A 52 -6.59 42.55 -36.27
N PHE A 53 -6.73 41.31 -35.79
CA PHE A 53 -7.07 40.16 -36.62
C PHE A 53 -8.59 40.09 -36.76
N THR A 54 -9.10 40.49 -37.93
CA THR A 54 -10.48 40.24 -38.34
C THR A 54 -10.63 38.75 -38.67
N VAL A 55 -11.47 38.03 -37.92
CA VAL A 55 -11.85 36.64 -38.24
C VAL A 55 -13.10 36.67 -39.14
N PRO A 56 -13.04 36.17 -40.39
CA PRO A 56 -14.24 35.97 -41.18
C PRO A 56 -15.01 34.76 -40.67
N ASN A 57 -16.32 34.99 -40.48
CA ASN A 57 -17.33 34.00 -40.18
C ASN A 57 -17.35 32.94 -41.30
N GLY A 58 -16.82 31.75 -41.00
CA GLY A 58 -16.68 30.64 -41.93
C GLY A 58 -17.00 29.32 -41.24
N GLN A 59 -18.17 28.79 -41.58
CA GLN A 59 -18.70 27.45 -41.30
C GLN A 59 -17.61 26.36 -41.21
N VAL A 60 -17.49 25.72 -40.03
CA VAL A 60 -16.63 24.55 -39.85
C VAL A 60 -17.43 23.29 -40.21
N PRO A 61 -17.00 22.48 -41.19
CA PRO A 61 -17.61 21.17 -41.45
C PRO A 61 -17.24 20.22 -40.30
N GLN A 62 -18.26 19.55 -39.74
CA GLN A 62 -18.06 18.53 -38.72
C GLN A 62 -17.22 17.37 -39.28
N ALA A 63 -16.07 17.14 -38.66
CA ALA A 63 -15.17 16.04 -38.99
C ALA A 63 -15.44 14.86 -38.02
N PRO A 64 -15.87 13.67 -38.51
CA PRO A 64 -16.37 12.58 -37.66
C PRO A 64 -15.30 11.69 -37.00
N TRP A 65 -14.08 12.19 -36.73
CA TRP A 65 -12.94 11.32 -36.37
C TRP A 65 -12.22 11.66 -35.05
N LEU A 66 -12.76 12.56 -34.23
CA LEU A 66 -12.18 12.86 -32.90
C LEU A 66 -12.84 12.03 -31.79
N ASN A 67 -12.56 10.73 -31.77
CA ASN A 67 -12.63 9.94 -30.54
C ASN A 67 -11.67 8.73 -30.57
N PRO A 68 -10.34 8.93 -30.57
CA PRO A 68 -9.38 7.82 -30.60
C PRO A 68 -9.20 7.10 -29.24
N PHE A 69 -9.99 7.44 -28.21
CA PHE A 69 -9.93 6.80 -26.89
C PHE A 69 -11.22 6.09 -26.48
N GLN A 70 -12.06 5.75 -27.45
CA GLN A 70 -13.03 4.68 -27.27
C GLN A 70 -12.27 3.36 -27.51
N SER A 71 -11.50 2.95 -26.49
CA SER A 71 -10.87 1.64 -26.45
C SER A 71 -11.95 0.63 -26.82
N GLN A 72 -11.66 -0.18 -27.84
CA GLN A 72 -12.49 -1.29 -28.27
C GLN A 72 -12.93 -2.05 -27.02
N GLN A 73 -14.16 -1.81 -26.54
CA GLN A 73 -14.78 -2.77 -25.67
C GLN A 73 -14.85 -4.01 -26.54
N PRO A 74 -14.18 -5.12 -26.17
CA PRO A 74 -14.29 -6.34 -26.96
C PRO A 74 -15.77 -6.56 -27.13
N THR A 75 -16.23 -6.62 -28.38
CA THR A 75 -17.61 -6.94 -28.72
C THR A 75 -17.94 -8.18 -27.95
N ILE A 76 -18.68 -7.99 -26.85
CA ILE A 76 -19.09 -9.06 -25.97
C ILE A 76 -19.95 -9.92 -26.88
N PRO A 77 -19.56 -11.16 -27.21
CA PRO A 77 -20.39 -12.02 -28.04
C PRO A 77 -21.78 -12.03 -27.40
N ASP A 78 -22.74 -11.50 -28.17
CA ASP A 78 -24.10 -11.26 -27.74
C ASP A 78 -24.66 -12.53 -27.10
N SER A 79 -25.06 -12.40 -25.84
CA SER A 79 -25.87 -13.39 -25.15
C SER A 79 -25.27 -14.81 -25.15
N GLU A 80 -24.05 -14.97 -24.65
CA GLU A 80 -23.75 -16.25 -24.00
C GLU A 80 -24.73 -16.41 -22.85
N ASP A 81 -25.73 -17.26 -23.10
CA ASP A 81 -26.74 -17.69 -22.16
C ASP A 81 -26.05 -17.96 -20.82
N PHE A 82 -26.44 -17.21 -19.78
CA PHE A 82 -25.94 -17.35 -18.40
C PHE A 82 -26.49 -18.63 -17.77
N THR A 83 -26.36 -19.74 -18.50
CA THR A 83 -26.69 -21.08 -18.07
C THR A 83 -25.93 -21.39 -16.79
N LYS A 84 -26.66 -22.03 -15.87
CA LYS A 84 -26.13 -22.40 -14.58
C LYS A 84 -24.92 -23.30 -14.79
N SER A 85 -23.79 -22.91 -14.24
CA SER A 85 -22.56 -23.69 -14.28
C SER A 85 -22.00 -23.82 -12.88
N ASP A 86 -22.00 -25.05 -12.37
CA ASP A 86 -21.47 -25.38 -11.05
C ASP A 86 -20.00 -24.95 -10.89
N GLU A 87 -19.23 -24.91 -11.99
CA GLU A 87 -17.85 -24.42 -11.99
C GLU A 87 -17.80 -22.94 -11.59
N TYR A 88 -18.62 -22.10 -12.22
CA TYR A 88 -18.66 -20.66 -11.96
C TYR A 88 -19.15 -20.35 -10.55
N ASP A 89 -20.08 -21.16 -10.05
CA ASP A 89 -20.58 -21.02 -8.68
C ASP A 89 -19.52 -21.36 -7.65
N ASN A 90 -18.71 -22.38 -7.90
CA ASN A 90 -17.61 -22.74 -7.02
C ASN A 90 -16.54 -21.63 -6.98
N VAL A 91 -16.24 -21.00 -8.11
CA VAL A 91 -15.30 -19.86 -8.17
C VAL A 91 -15.84 -18.68 -7.36
N LEU A 92 -17.11 -18.30 -7.56
CA LEU A 92 -17.75 -17.22 -6.81
C LEU A 92 -17.90 -17.57 -5.32
N PHE A 93 -18.34 -18.78 -4.98
CA PHE A 93 -18.45 -19.27 -3.61
C PHE A 93 -17.12 -19.18 -2.87
N ASN A 94 -16.03 -19.66 -3.47
CA ASN A 94 -14.70 -19.60 -2.87
C ASN A 94 -14.22 -18.15 -2.67
N GLY A 95 -14.43 -17.29 -3.68
CA GLY A 95 -14.08 -15.88 -3.62
C GLY A 95 -14.84 -15.13 -2.52
N LEU A 96 -16.16 -15.31 -2.44
CA LEU A 96 -17.03 -14.65 -1.46
C LEU A 96 -16.87 -15.20 -0.04
N THR A 97 -16.59 -16.50 0.10
CA THR A 97 -16.28 -17.11 1.41
C THR A 97 -14.96 -16.59 1.96
N ALA A 98 -13.93 -16.47 1.11
CA ALA A 98 -12.67 -15.81 1.47
C ALA A 98 -12.92 -14.35 1.87
N ALA A 99 -13.73 -13.61 1.09
CA ALA A 99 -14.07 -12.23 1.37
C ALA A 99 -14.65 -12.02 2.77
N ARG A 100 -15.61 -12.87 3.15
CA ARG A 100 -16.24 -12.87 4.46
C ARG A 100 -15.25 -13.17 5.57
N THR A 101 -14.35 -14.13 5.34
CA THR A 101 -13.29 -14.49 6.29
C THR A 101 -12.31 -13.34 6.54
N TYR A 102 -12.00 -12.56 5.50
CA TYR A 102 -11.09 -11.42 5.57
C TYR A 102 -11.77 -10.07 5.87
N GLY A 103 -13.10 -10.04 6.05
CA GLY A 103 -13.84 -8.80 6.30
C GLY A 103 -13.83 -7.80 5.15
N ILE A 104 -13.61 -8.25 3.91
CA ILE A 104 -13.65 -7.39 2.71
C ILE A 104 -15.03 -7.45 2.05
N SER A 105 -15.39 -6.36 1.34
CA SER A 105 -16.67 -6.28 0.65
C SER A 105 -16.78 -7.30 -0.51
N TYR A 106 -18.00 -7.75 -0.83
CA TYR A 106 -18.24 -8.68 -1.94
C TYR A 106 -17.82 -8.08 -3.29
N LEU A 107 -18.00 -6.77 -3.46
CA LEU A 107 -17.56 -6.07 -4.66
C LEU A 107 -16.04 -6.14 -4.83
N THR A 108 -15.29 -5.90 -3.75
CA THR A 108 -13.83 -6.05 -3.74
C THR A 108 -13.44 -7.48 -4.08
N ALA A 109 -14.13 -8.46 -3.49
CA ALA A 109 -13.87 -9.87 -3.74
C ALA A 109 -14.06 -10.26 -5.21
N MET A 110 -15.15 -9.80 -5.84
CA MET A 110 -15.41 -10.05 -7.27
C MET A 110 -14.34 -9.44 -8.18
N ASN A 111 -13.82 -8.27 -7.84
CA ASN A 111 -12.70 -7.66 -8.58
C ASN A 111 -11.39 -8.45 -8.38
N CYS A 112 -11.29 -9.29 -7.35
CA CYS A 112 -10.14 -10.15 -7.08
C CYS A 112 -10.29 -11.58 -7.61
N ILE A 113 -11.45 -11.95 -8.17
CA ILE A 113 -11.62 -13.26 -8.80
C ILE A 113 -10.67 -13.34 -10.00
N PRO A 114 -9.88 -14.42 -10.14
CA PRO A 114 -8.96 -14.56 -11.26
C PRO A 114 -9.69 -14.37 -12.58
N VAL A 115 -9.09 -13.60 -13.48
CA VAL A 115 -9.58 -13.48 -14.86
C VAL A 115 -9.32 -14.81 -15.54
N THR A 116 -10.35 -15.64 -15.64
CA THR A 116 -10.33 -16.85 -16.48
C THR A 116 -10.34 -16.41 -17.95
N PRO A 117 -9.61 -17.08 -18.86
CA PRO A 117 -9.67 -16.76 -20.28
C PRO A 117 -11.12 -16.67 -20.77
N GLY A 118 -11.51 -15.55 -21.36
CA GLY A 118 -12.89 -15.31 -21.84
C GLY A 118 -13.89 -14.80 -20.80
N ARG A 119 -13.49 -14.54 -19.56
CA ARG A 119 -14.40 -14.07 -18.49
C ARG A 119 -13.84 -12.81 -17.82
N SER A 120 -14.44 -11.66 -18.14
CA SER A 120 -14.07 -10.38 -17.53
C SER A 120 -14.63 -10.24 -16.11
N VAL A 121 -14.09 -9.29 -15.34
CA VAL A 121 -14.63 -8.94 -14.01
C VAL A 121 -16.09 -8.49 -14.10
N LEU A 122 -16.47 -7.79 -15.18
CA LEU A 122 -17.85 -7.39 -15.43
C LEU A 122 -18.76 -8.60 -15.65
N TRP A 123 -18.27 -9.60 -16.39
CA TRP A 123 -19.00 -10.85 -16.60
C TRP A 123 -19.29 -11.57 -15.28
N TRP A 124 -18.30 -11.65 -14.37
CA TRP A 124 -18.52 -12.24 -13.03
C TRP A 124 -19.56 -11.50 -12.21
N LYS A 125 -19.60 -10.15 -12.30
CA LYS A 125 -20.63 -9.34 -11.66
C LYS A 125 -22.00 -9.66 -12.23
N GLN A 126 -22.12 -9.75 -13.55
CA GLN A 126 -23.39 -10.05 -14.22
C GLN A 126 -23.88 -11.46 -13.91
N TYR A 127 -23.00 -12.47 -13.96
CA TYR A 127 -23.31 -13.84 -13.56
C TYR A 127 -23.74 -13.92 -12.09
N TYR A 128 -23.06 -13.20 -11.18
CA TYR A 128 -23.46 -13.15 -9.78
C TYR A 128 -24.85 -12.54 -9.60
N LEU A 129 -25.15 -11.43 -10.30
CA LEU A 129 -26.47 -10.78 -10.20
C LEU A 129 -27.59 -11.73 -10.64
N GLU A 130 -27.38 -12.45 -11.74
CA GLU A 130 -28.33 -13.43 -12.26
C GLU A 130 -28.54 -14.60 -11.28
N HIS A 131 -27.46 -15.10 -10.67
CA HIS A 131 -27.48 -16.29 -9.80
C HIS A 131 -27.40 -15.98 -8.29
N MET A 132 -27.67 -14.73 -7.90
CA MET A 132 -27.34 -14.20 -6.56
C MET A 132 -27.95 -15.04 -5.43
N ARG A 133 -29.26 -15.30 -5.48
CA ARG A 133 -29.97 -16.06 -4.43
C ARG A 133 -29.38 -17.45 -4.18
N ARG A 134 -28.84 -18.06 -5.23
CA ARG A 134 -28.25 -19.41 -5.18
C ARG A 134 -26.84 -19.36 -4.62
N ILE A 135 -26.02 -18.42 -5.11
CA ILE A 135 -24.65 -18.22 -4.64
C ILE A 135 -24.65 -17.79 -3.17
N ASP A 136 -25.51 -16.87 -2.76
CA ASP A 136 -25.63 -16.45 -1.36
C ASP A 136 -26.05 -17.60 -0.45
N ARG A 137 -26.97 -18.47 -0.93
CA ARG A 137 -27.35 -19.68 -0.20
C ARG A 137 -26.16 -20.63 -0.04
N LEU A 138 -25.32 -20.79 -1.07
CA LEU A 138 -24.08 -21.58 -0.98
C LEU A 138 -23.12 -20.98 0.04
N VAL A 139 -22.87 -19.67 -0.01
CA VAL A 139 -21.97 -18.96 0.92
C VAL A 139 -22.48 -19.07 2.37
N LEU A 140 -23.77 -18.86 2.61
CA LEU A 140 -24.38 -19.03 3.93
C LEU A 140 -24.23 -20.47 4.43
N ARG A 141 -24.57 -21.47 3.61
CA ARG A 141 -24.48 -22.89 3.99
C ARG A 141 -23.04 -23.34 4.24
N GLY A 142 -22.09 -22.90 3.41
CA GLY A 142 -20.68 -23.23 3.52
C GLY A 142 -20.01 -22.70 4.78
N THR A 143 -20.49 -21.57 5.32
CA THR A 143 -19.98 -21.04 6.60
C THR A 143 -20.46 -21.79 7.84
N HIS A 144 -21.51 -22.60 7.71
CA HIS A 144 -22.14 -23.28 8.84
C HIS A 144 -22.01 -24.81 8.81
N ALA A 145 -21.37 -25.39 7.78
CA ALA A 145 -21.04 -26.80 7.80
C ALA A 145 -19.81 -27.00 8.71
N PRO A 146 -19.94 -27.54 9.94
CA PRO A 146 -18.78 -28.08 10.62
C PRO A 146 -18.22 -29.12 9.67
N THR A 147 -16.99 -28.93 9.20
CA THR A 147 -16.30 -29.92 8.38
C THR A 147 -16.45 -31.27 9.09
N PRO A 148 -17.25 -32.22 8.59
CA PRO A 148 -17.21 -33.54 9.15
C PRO A 148 -15.80 -34.02 8.85
N PHE A 149 -15.03 -34.25 9.91
CA PHE A 149 -13.82 -35.05 9.79
C PHE A 149 -14.22 -36.26 8.97
N SER A 150 -13.63 -36.38 7.78
CA SER A 150 -13.79 -37.51 6.89
C SER A 150 -13.18 -38.71 7.60
N ALA A 151 -13.93 -39.32 8.50
CA ALA A 151 -13.73 -40.67 8.95
C ALA A 151 -14.14 -41.55 7.77
N SER A 152 -13.20 -41.73 6.84
CA SER A 152 -13.27 -42.74 5.80
C SER A 152 -13.44 -44.10 6.48
N THR A 153 -14.68 -44.54 6.56
CA THR A 153 -15.05 -45.91 6.90
C THR A 153 -15.00 -46.66 5.57
N SER A 154 -13.80 -47.12 5.18
CA SER A 154 -13.66 -48.08 4.11
C SER A 154 -14.15 -49.43 4.63
N VAL A 155 -15.45 -49.68 4.43
CA VAL A 155 -16.05 -51.02 4.53
C VAL A 155 -15.65 -51.78 3.27
N ASN A 156 -14.54 -52.50 3.34
CA ASN A 156 -14.29 -53.61 2.44
C ASN A 156 -14.70 -54.90 3.14
N HIS A 157 -15.78 -55.48 2.60
CA HIS A 157 -16.25 -56.84 2.84
C HIS A 157 -15.09 -57.85 2.69
N ILE A 158 -14.70 -58.48 3.80
CA ILE A 158 -14.00 -59.77 3.78
C ILE A 158 -14.82 -60.72 4.65
N LYS A 159 -15.24 -61.83 4.04
CA LYS A 159 -15.90 -62.98 4.67
C LYS A 159 -15.08 -63.50 5.86
N PRO A 160 -15.68 -63.78 7.03
CA PRO A 160 -15.01 -64.58 8.06
C PRO A 160 -15.34 -66.07 7.88
N THR A 161 -14.31 -66.86 7.67
CA THR A 161 -14.25 -68.30 7.95
C THR A 161 -14.23 -68.54 9.47
N PRO A 162 -14.75 -69.69 9.96
CA PRO A 162 -14.87 -69.95 11.40
C PRO A 162 -13.65 -70.69 11.96
N GLY A 163 -13.21 -70.30 13.16
CA GLY A 163 -12.33 -71.11 14.03
C GLY A 163 -11.27 -70.31 14.79
N PRO A 164 -10.73 -70.84 15.90
CA PRO A 164 -11.41 -70.81 17.20
C PRO A 164 -10.64 -70.01 18.27
N SER A 165 -11.41 -69.54 19.25
CA SER A 165 -11.09 -69.34 20.67
C SER A 165 -9.63 -69.10 21.07
N HIS A 166 -9.33 -67.92 21.62
CA HIS A 166 -8.63 -67.82 22.90
C HIS A 166 -8.98 -66.53 23.65
N SER A 167 -9.73 -66.74 24.73
CA SER A 167 -9.87 -65.90 25.91
C SER A 167 -8.51 -65.37 26.41
N MET A 168 -8.42 -64.06 26.67
CA MET A 168 -7.67 -63.55 27.82
C MET A 168 -8.20 -62.16 28.21
N SER A 169 -8.96 -62.17 29.30
CA SER A 169 -9.34 -61.07 30.17
C SER A 169 -8.17 -60.12 30.47
N ARG A 170 -8.36 -58.81 30.24
CA ARG A 170 -7.57 -57.76 30.93
C ARG A 170 -8.47 -56.61 31.38
N LYS A 171 -8.30 -56.32 32.67
CA LYS A 171 -9.05 -55.41 33.55
C LYS A 171 -8.86 -53.93 33.17
N PRO A 172 -9.83 -53.05 33.46
CA PRO A 172 -9.66 -51.61 33.37
C PRO A 172 -8.91 -51.03 34.59
N ILE A 173 -7.93 -50.16 34.33
CA ILE A 173 -7.17 -49.38 35.33
C ILE A 173 -7.79 -47.98 35.43
N PRO A 174 -8.02 -47.43 36.64
CA PRO A 174 -8.66 -46.13 36.83
C PRO A 174 -7.69 -44.93 36.76
N ARG A 175 -8.28 -43.77 36.39
CA ARG A 175 -7.70 -42.41 36.42
C ARG A 175 -7.24 -41.97 37.82
N PRO A 176 -6.27 -41.05 37.88
CA PRO A 176 -6.48 -39.75 38.55
C PRO A 176 -5.99 -38.61 37.63
N GLY A 177 -6.61 -37.43 37.50
CA GLY A 177 -6.97 -36.43 38.50
C GLY A 177 -6.22 -35.12 38.13
N PRO A 178 -6.85 -33.92 38.14
CA PRO A 178 -6.29 -32.69 37.58
C PRO A 178 -5.43 -31.91 38.59
N SER A 179 -4.27 -31.42 38.18
CA SER A 179 -3.40 -30.58 39.03
C SER A 179 -3.56 -29.10 38.67
N SER A 180 -4.13 -28.37 39.61
CA SER A 180 -4.12 -26.91 39.71
C SER A 180 -2.78 -26.41 40.23
N SER A 181 -2.16 -25.44 39.58
CA SER A 181 -1.11 -24.63 40.20
C SER A 181 -1.32 -23.14 39.93
N LYS A 182 -1.75 -22.47 41.00
CA LYS A 182 -1.69 -21.03 41.24
C LYS A 182 -0.24 -20.64 41.53
N LEU A 183 0.34 -19.65 40.84
CA LEU A 183 1.46 -18.84 41.35
C LEU A 183 1.33 -17.42 40.73
N LYS A 184 0.80 -16.45 41.48
CA LYS A 184 1.50 -15.52 42.41
C LYS A 184 2.18 -14.35 41.71
N LEU A 185 1.62 -13.17 42.00
CA LEU A 185 2.14 -11.83 41.78
C LEU A 185 3.62 -11.69 42.21
N LYS A 186 4.39 -10.89 41.46
CA LYS A 186 5.43 -10.06 42.06
C LYS A 186 5.57 -8.73 41.32
N ARG A 187 5.04 -7.68 41.95
CA ARG A 187 5.34 -6.27 41.68
C ARG A 187 6.76 -5.98 42.18
N LYS A 188 7.56 -5.24 41.42
CA LYS A 188 8.64 -4.41 41.99
C LYS A 188 9.06 -3.30 41.02
N ALA A 189 8.70 -2.07 41.39
CA ALA A 189 9.50 -0.85 41.20
C ALA A 189 9.94 -0.42 42.61
N PRO A 190 11.09 0.26 42.79
CA PRO A 190 11.12 1.73 42.65
C PRO A 190 12.43 2.34 42.08
N SER A 191 12.30 3.63 41.68
CA SER A 191 13.24 4.74 41.35
C SER A 191 14.53 4.91 42.19
N PRO A 192 15.34 6.01 42.11
CA PRO A 192 15.79 6.95 41.02
C PRO A 192 17.33 7.30 41.03
N THR A 193 17.84 7.92 39.93
CA THR A 193 18.98 8.91 39.78
C THR A 193 20.40 8.61 40.35
N PRO A 194 21.53 9.32 40.01
CA PRO A 194 21.70 10.64 39.34
C PRO A 194 22.83 10.75 38.26
N GLU A 195 22.91 11.95 37.69
CA GLU A 195 24.07 12.75 37.22
C GLU A 195 25.44 12.09 36.93
N SER A 196 25.98 12.39 35.75
CA SER A 196 27.36 12.86 35.60
C SER A 196 27.56 13.56 34.26
N ASP A 197 27.97 14.82 34.35
CA ASP A 197 28.58 15.67 33.32
C ASP A 197 29.76 15.00 32.60
N LEU A 198 30.08 15.50 31.39
CA LEU A 198 31.39 15.63 30.73
C LEU A 198 31.09 15.99 29.25
N GLU A 199 31.03 17.27 28.87
CA GLU A 199 32.14 18.12 28.39
C GLU A 199 32.97 17.55 27.22
N SER A 200 33.10 18.40 26.17
CA SER A 200 34.10 18.38 25.09
C SER A 200 33.89 17.32 23.99
N THR A 201 33.94 17.59 22.68
CA THR A 201 34.76 18.52 21.91
C THR A 201 34.12 18.86 20.55
N SER A 202 34.33 20.11 20.14
CA SER A 202 34.25 20.65 18.78
C SER A 202 34.92 19.76 17.72
N SER A 203 34.32 19.68 16.53
CA SER A 203 35.02 19.42 15.27
C SER A 203 34.22 20.03 14.12
N GLU A 204 34.48 21.31 13.87
CA GLU A 204 34.26 21.95 12.57
C GLU A 204 35.10 21.21 11.50
N SER A 205 34.53 21.05 10.32
CA SER A 205 35.27 20.66 9.12
C SER A 205 34.72 21.48 7.97
N GLU A 206 35.19 22.73 7.91
CA GLU A 206 35.32 23.46 6.66
C GLU A 206 36.29 22.70 5.75
N SER A 207 35.91 22.55 4.49
CA SER A 207 36.82 22.16 3.42
C SER A 207 36.43 22.95 2.19
N GLN A 208 36.92 24.19 2.15
CA GLN A 208 37.17 24.90 0.92
C GLN A 208 38.35 24.21 0.21
N SER A 209 38.17 23.89 -1.07
CA SER A 209 39.26 23.65 -2.00
C SER A 209 38.82 24.17 -3.37
N GLU A 210 39.13 25.45 -3.59
CA GLU A 210 39.29 26.04 -4.92
C GLU A 210 40.76 25.88 -5.33
N SER A 211 40.98 25.39 -6.55
CA SER A 211 42.13 25.66 -7.43
C SER A 211 41.77 24.99 -8.77
N GLU A 212 41.54 25.75 -9.84
CA GLU A 212 42.49 25.95 -10.95
C GLU A 212 42.74 24.64 -11.73
N GLU A 213 42.81 24.56 -13.04
CA GLU A 213 42.94 25.53 -14.13
C GLU A 213 42.69 24.73 -15.42
N ASN A 214 42.57 25.46 -16.53
CA ASN A 214 42.39 25.01 -17.89
C ASN A 214 43.27 23.82 -18.33
N LYS A 215 42.69 22.92 -19.13
CA LYS A 215 43.36 22.39 -20.31
C LYS A 215 42.35 21.85 -21.33
N ASP A 216 42.15 22.66 -22.36
CA ASP A 216 41.91 22.18 -23.72
C ASP A 216 43.08 21.27 -24.11
N ASP A 217 42.79 20.10 -24.67
CA ASP A 217 43.65 19.43 -25.65
C ASP A 217 42.80 18.38 -26.39
N ASP A 218 42.87 18.52 -27.71
CA ASP A 218 42.18 17.78 -28.75
C ASP A 218 42.58 16.28 -28.85
N ASP A 219 41.78 15.55 -29.63
CA ASP A 219 42.14 14.38 -30.44
C ASP A 219 42.83 13.16 -29.78
N ASP A 220 42.10 12.04 -29.67
CA ASP A 220 42.54 10.78 -30.31
C ASP A 220 41.39 9.77 -30.44
N GLU A 221 41.00 9.53 -31.68
CA GLU A 221 40.16 8.45 -32.15
C GLU A 221 41.03 7.21 -32.37
N SER A 222 41.20 6.33 -31.36
CA SER A 222 41.47 4.91 -31.58
C SER A 222 41.52 4.11 -30.28
N SER A 223 40.69 3.08 -30.18
CA SER A 223 41.13 1.70 -29.94
C SER A 223 39.96 0.85 -29.47
N VAL A 224 39.65 -0.13 -30.32
CA VAL A 224 38.67 -1.17 -30.11
C VAL A 224 39.36 -2.26 -29.28
N GLU A 225 39.18 -2.28 -27.96
CA GLU A 225 39.66 -3.40 -27.14
C GLU A 225 38.51 -4.23 -26.56
N ASP A 226 38.47 -5.45 -27.11
CA ASP A 226 37.90 -6.69 -26.64
C ASP A 226 37.81 -6.82 -25.11
N THR A 227 36.58 -6.93 -24.59
CA THR A 227 36.36 -7.37 -23.21
C THR A 227 36.12 -8.89 -23.17
N PRO A 228 36.81 -9.64 -22.28
CA PRO A 228 36.82 -11.09 -22.32
C PRO A 228 35.48 -11.71 -21.89
N ARG A 229 34.97 -12.48 -22.83
CA ARG A 229 33.83 -13.40 -22.78
C ARG A 229 33.89 -14.32 -21.56
N ARG A 230 33.09 -14.01 -20.54
CA ARG A 230 32.92 -14.80 -19.31
C ARG A 230 32.40 -16.21 -19.64
N THR A 231 33.30 -17.18 -19.66
CA THR A 231 33.03 -18.61 -19.88
C THR A 231 32.16 -19.18 -18.75
N ARG A 232 30.90 -19.44 -19.08
CA ARG A 232 29.96 -20.12 -18.19
C ARG A 232 30.34 -21.60 -18.12
N ARG A 233 31.01 -21.95 -17.03
CA ARG A 233 31.40 -23.30 -16.61
C ARG A 233 30.18 -24.23 -16.63
N ARG A 234 30.00 -24.95 -17.75
CA ARG A 234 29.14 -26.14 -17.85
C ARG A 234 29.88 -27.27 -17.12
N LEU A 235 29.36 -27.68 -15.97
CA LEU A 235 29.67 -28.99 -15.40
C LEU A 235 28.51 -29.92 -15.71
N SER A 236 28.77 -30.80 -16.67
CA SER A 236 28.20 -32.13 -16.79
C SER A 236 28.51 -32.94 -15.53
N SER A 237 27.55 -33.72 -15.02
CA SER A 237 27.79 -35.12 -14.64
C SER A 237 26.50 -35.80 -14.19
N ARG A 238 26.48 -37.12 -14.39
CA ARG A 238 25.51 -38.13 -13.94
C ARG A 238 24.31 -38.36 -14.83
N GLN A 239 24.65 -38.91 -15.99
CA GLN A 239 24.01 -40.14 -16.45
C GLN A 239 23.98 -41.18 -15.31
N SER A 240 22.80 -41.67 -14.97
CA SER A 240 22.64 -43.05 -14.49
C SER A 240 21.53 -43.70 -15.31
N LYS A 241 21.94 -44.56 -16.24
CA LYS A 241 21.08 -45.52 -16.92
C LYS A 241 20.77 -46.63 -15.91
N HIS A 242 19.49 -46.83 -15.60
CA HIS A 242 18.98 -48.08 -15.04
C HIS A 242 17.70 -48.42 -15.82
N PRO A 243 17.74 -49.39 -16.75
CA PRO A 243 16.55 -49.92 -17.39
C PRO A 243 16.15 -51.21 -16.67
N ASN A 244 15.12 -51.14 -15.83
CA ASN A 244 14.21 -52.20 -15.41
C ASN A 244 13.76 -51.92 -13.98
N ASP A 245 12.61 -51.25 -13.85
CA ASP A 245 11.66 -51.64 -12.82
C ASP A 245 10.25 -51.22 -13.28
N LEU A 246 9.53 -52.19 -13.83
CA LEU A 246 8.11 -52.10 -14.13
C LEU A 246 7.36 -52.50 -12.87
N SER A 247 6.38 -51.68 -12.48
CA SER A 247 5.34 -51.96 -11.48
C SER A 247 5.61 -51.47 -10.04
N SER A 248 5.55 -50.16 -9.85
CA SER A 248 5.01 -49.58 -8.61
C SER A 248 4.35 -48.23 -8.91
N PRO A 249 3.04 -48.05 -8.64
CA PRO A 249 2.37 -46.77 -8.80
C PRO A 249 2.96 -45.77 -7.78
N SER A 250 3.88 -44.94 -8.25
CA SER A 250 4.48 -43.87 -7.45
C SER A 250 3.38 -42.95 -6.90
N PRO A 251 3.37 -42.63 -5.59
CA PRO A 251 2.47 -41.64 -5.05
C PRO A 251 2.74 -40.31 -5.76
N LEU A 252 1.72 -39.78 -6.42
CA LEU A 252 1.72 -38.49 -7.12
C LEU A 252 2.44 -37.46 -6.25
N LYS A 253 3.68 -37.13 -6.63
CA LYS A 253 4.48 -36.06 -6.03
C LYS A 253 3.69 -34.78 -6.21
N GLN A 254 2.94 -34.39 -5.18
CA GLN A 254 2.21 -33.14 -5.15
C GLN A 254 3.22 -32.03 -5.44
N ALA A 255 3.07 -31.38 -6.59
CA ALA A 255 3.93 -30.28 -6.99
C ALA A 255 4.01 -29.29 -5.82
N PRO A 256 5.21 -28.84 -5.43
CA PRO A 256 5.37 -27.93 -4.30
C PRO A 256 4.48 -26.72 -4.55
N LYS A 257 3.47 -26.54 -3.69
CA LYS A 257 2.56 -25.40 -3.75
C LYS A 257 3.42 -24.15 -3.68
N THR A 258 3.67 -23.52 -4.82
CA THR A 258 4.39 -22.26 -4.88
C THR A 258 3.54 -21.27 -4.09
N LYS A 259 4.05 -20.86 -2.92
CA LYS A 259 3.40 -19.83 -2.13
C LYS A 259 3.42 -18.57 -2.98
N VAL A 260 2.31 -18.28 -3.64
CA VAL A 260 2.10 -17.03 -4.36
C VAL A 260 2.11 -15.94 -3.28
N TRP A 261 3.26 -15.27 -3.14
CA TRP A 261 3.40 -14.12 -2.26
C TRP A 261 2.50 -13.02 -2.81
N ARG A 262 1.26 -12.96 -2.31
CA ARG A 262 0.33 -11.89 -2.65
C ARG A 262 0.97 -10.59 -2.20
N LYS A 263 1.23 -9.70 -3.15
CA LYS A 263 1.80 -8.38 -2.87
C LYS A 263 0.83 -7.68 -1.92
N HIS A 264 1.32 -7.32 -0.73
CA HIS A 264 0.51 -6.57 0.23
C HIS A 264 0.20 -5.19 -0.37
N VAL A 265 -1.09 -4.94 -0.63
CA VAL A 265 -1.60 -3.68 -1.17
C VAL A 265 -2.04 -2.80 0.00
N TYR A 266 -1.70 -1.51 -0.04
CA TYR A 266 -2.10 -0.57 1.00
C TYR A 266 -3.33 0.21 0.54
N HIS A 267 -4.49 -0.09 1.13
CA HIS A 267 -5.71 0.66 0.83
C HIS A 267 -5.69 2.01 1.57
N LEU A 268 -5.72 3.10 0.80
CA LEU A 268 -5.70 4.47 1.30
C LEU A 268 -7.05 5.14 1.04
N THR A 269 -7.48 5.97 1.98
CA THR A 269 -8.71 6.76 1.85
C THR A 269 -8.36 8.21 1.57
N ILE A 270 -8.80 8.74 0.43
CA ILE A 270 -8.64 10.17 0.10
C ILE A 270 -9.78 10.95 0.79
N PRO A 271 -9.49 11.91 1.68
CA PRO A 271 -10.50 12.76 2.28
C PRO A 271 -11.19 13.65 1.24
N ARG A 272 -12.47 13.95 1.46
CA ARG A 272 -13.29 14.78 0.54
C ARG A 272 -12.91 16.27 0.51
N ARG A 273 -12.11 16.73 1.48
CA ARG A 273 -11.70 18.12 1.64
C ARG A 273 -10.18 18.17 1.78
N LEU A 274 -9.59 19.23 1.25
CA LEU A 274 -8.16 19.51 1.41
C LEU A 274 -7.83 19.78 2.89
N PRO A 275 -6.64 19.39 3.36
CA PRO A 275 -6.19 19.71 4.70
C PRO A 275 -6.06 21.23 4.89
N THR A 276 -6.46 21.70 6.06
CA THR A 276 -6.37 23.12 6.43
C THR A 276 -4.98 23.50 6.92
N SER A 277 -4.30 22.60 7.63
CA SER A 277 -2.96 22.73 8.19
C SER A 277 -1.98 21.69 7.63
N PRO A 278 -0.66 21.92 7.72
CA PRO A 278 0.34 20.90 7.39
C PRO A 278 0.15 19.66 8.27
N PRO A 279 0.32 18.44 7.71
CA PRO A 279 0.18 17.22 8.50
C PRO A 279 1.32 17.10 9.53
N ARG A 280 0.98 16.58 10.70
CA ARG A 280 1.97 16.28 11.75
C ARG A 280 2.64 14.93 11.44
N PRO A 281 3.98 14.84 11.51
CA PRO A 281 4.69 13.57 11.36
C PRO A 281 4.22 12.52 12.39
N PRO A 282 4.02 11.26 11.98
CA PRO A 282 3.61 10.18 12.87
C PRO A 282 4.77 9.73 13.77
N ALA A 283 4.43 9.14 14.92
CA ALA A 283 5.43 8.57 15.82
C ALA A 283 5.98 7.25 15.26
N PRO A 284 7.28 6.94 15.46
CA PRO A 284 7.85 5.68 15.01
C PRO A 284 7.26 4.50 15.79
N VAL A 285 6.75 3.49 15.07
CA VAL A 285 6.31 2.22 15.65
C VAL A 285 7.24 1.10 15.21
N GLN A 286 8.12 0.68 16.12
CA GLN A 286 9.08 -0.39 15.87
C GLN A 286 8.39 -1.76 15.96
N ILE A 287 8.60 -2.60 14.95
CA ILE A 287 8.20 -4.01 14.98
C ILE A 287 9.43 -4.90 15.20
N LYS A 288 9.23 -6.18 15.51
CA LYS A 288 10.33 -7.15 15.75
C LYS A 288 11.39 -7.17 14.64
N ARG A 289 11.02 -6.77 13.42
CA ARG A 289 11.93 -6.68 12.27
C ARG A 289 11.61 -5.44 11.42
N GLY A 290 12.24 -4.32 11.76
CA GLY A 290 12.14 -3.04 11.03
C GLY A 290 10.96 -2.17 11.47
N PHE A 291 10.47 -1.36 10.55
CA PHE A 291 9.32 -0.46 10.73
C PHE A 291 8.23 -0.83 9.73
N ALA A 292 7.01 -1.07 10.24
CA ALA A 292 5.84 -1.30 9.40
C ALA A 292 5.09 0.02 9.20
N PHE A 293 4.48 0.20 8.02
CA PHE A 293 3.59 1.34 7.80
C PHE A 293 2.34 1.20 8.67
N THR A 294 2.23 2.10 9.64
CA THR A 294 1.08 2.24 10.52
C THR A 294 -0.08 2.92 9.79
N ASP A 295 -1.26 2.90 10.39
CA ASP A 295 -2.39 3.70 9.87
C ASP A 295 -2.13 5.20 9.97
N GLU A 296 -1.30 5.63 10.93
CA GLU A 296 -0.85 7.02 11.04
C GLU A 296 0.04 7.40 9.85
N ASP A 297 1.03 6.58 9.50
CA ASP A 297 1.88 6.79 8.32
C ASP A 297 1.07 6.87 7.02
N LYS A 298 0.08 5.98 6.86
CA LYS A 298 -0.84 5.98 5.71
C LYS A 298 -1.64 7.28 5.63
N SER A 299 -2.17 7.74 6.76
CA SER A 299 -2.95 8.97 6.82
C SER A 299 -2.08 10.21 6.59
N TYR A 300 -0.87 10.21 7.13
CA TYR A 300 0.14 11.25 6.93
C TYR A 300 0.52 11.36 5.46
N PHE A 301 0.82 10.24 4.79
CA PHE A 301 1.13 10.20 3.36
C PHE A 301 0.05 10.88 2.51
N VAL A 302 -1.23 10.53 2.71
CA VAL A 302 -2.34 11.13 1.97
C VAL A 302 -2.44 12.63 2.27
N ARG A 303 -2.43 13.02 3.55
CA ARG A 303 -2.57 14.43 3.94
C ARG A 303 -1.40 15.29 3.46
N PHE A 304 -0.20 14.74 3.46
CA PHE A 304 1.01 15.39 2.96
C PHE A 304 0.89 15.72 1.48
N LEU A 305 0.54 14.75 0.63
CA LEU A 305 0.37 15.00 -0.80
C LEU A 305 -0.76 15.99 -1.09
N LEU A 306 -1.87 15.90 -0.36
CA LEU A 306 -2.98 16.85 -0.52
C LEU A 306 -2.60 18.27 -0.07
N TRP A 307 -1.79 18.40 0.98
CA TRP A 307 -1.30 19.70 1.45
C TRP A 307 -0.32 20.33 0.46
N GLU A 308 0.65 19.56 -0.05
CA GLU A 308 1.56 20.03 -1.10
C GLU A 308 0.83 20.42 -2.39
N ALA A 309 -0.18 19.63 -2.78
CA ALA A 309 -1.01 19.96 -3.93
C ALA A 309 -1.76 21.29 -3.75
N LYS A 310 -2.26 21.57 -2.54
CA LYS A 310 -2.89 22.85 -2.19
C LYS A 310 -1.91 24.03 -2.27
N MET A 311 -0.65 23.80 -1.90
CA MET A 311 0.40 24.82 -2.00
C MET A 311 0.85 25.07 -3.46
N GLY A 312 0.34 24.31 -4.44
CA GLY A 312 0.68 24.47 -5.85
C GLY A 312 2.08 23.96 -6.20
N THR A 313 2.65 23.10 -5.36
CA THR A 313 4.02 22.65 -5.51
C THR A 313 4.17 21.65 -6.68
N THR A 314 5.16 21.89 -7.55
CA THR A 314 5.46 21.11 -8.76
C THR A 314 6.68 20.21 -8.59
N LEU A 315 6.86 19.63 -7.39
CA LEU A 315 7.97 18.72 -7.11
C LEU A 315 7.85 17.41 -7.89
N THR A 316 9.00 16.80 -8.19
CA THR A 316 9.08 15.45 -8.74
C THR A 316 8.75 14.41 -7.65
N LYS A 317 8.36 13.19 -8.05
CA LYS A 317 8.10 12.08 -7.12
C LYS A 317 9.28 11.86 -6.15
N ALA A 318 10.51 11.88 -6.65
CA ALA A 318 11.71 11.68 -5.83
C ALA A 318 11.86 12.78 -4.77
N ALA A 319 11.58 14.04 -5.12
CA ALA A 319 11.63 15.14 -4.18
C ALA A 319 10.54 15.05 -3.10
N TYR A 320 9.32 14.60 -3.43
CA TYR A 320 8.29 14.32 -2.42
C TYR A 320 8.72 13.21 -1.45
N ILE A 321 9.29 12.13 -1.97
CA ILE A 321 9.78 11.01 -1.15
C ILE A 321 10.90 11.48 -0.22
N LYS A 322 11.83 12.30 -0.72
CA LYS A 322 12.90 12.91 0.09
C LYS A 322 12.32 13.75 1.24
N LYS A 323 11.40 14.65 0.93
CA LYS A 323 10.74 15.52 1.92
C LYS A 323 9.93 14.73 2.96
N MET A 324 9.27 13.63 2.56
CA MET A 324 8.59 12.74 3.51
C MET A 324 9.56 12.00 4.43
N ASN A 325 10.71 11.54 3.92
CA ASN A 325 11.72 10.87 4.73
C ASN A 325 12.39 11.81 5.73
N GLU A 326 12.65 13.07 5.36
CA GLU A 326 13.16 14.09 6.28
C GLU A 326 12.22 14.32 7.47
N GLN A 327 10.90 14.32 7.23
CA GLN A 327 9.90 14.47 8.28
C GLN A 327 9.62 13.17 9.05
N VAL A 328 9.84 12.01 8.41
CA VAL A 328 9.49 10.68 8.93
C VAL A 328 10.69 9.73 8.73
N PRO A 329 11.79 9.92 9.50
CA PRO A 329 13.06 9.27 9.24
C PRO A 329 13.09 7.76 9.53
N HIS A 330 12.11 7.24 10.27
CA HIS A 330 12.00 5.80 10.54
C HIS A 330 11.64 4.96 9.32
N HIS A 331 11.09 5.59 8.26
CA HIS A 331 10.87 4.95 6.96
C HIS A 331 11.91 5.44 5.97
N THR A 332 12.68 4.52 5.39
CA THR A 332 13.73 4.87 4.40
C THR A 332 13.11 5.39 3.10
N LEU A 333 13.90 6.14 2.30
CA LEU A 333 13.50 6.60 0.96
C LEU A 333 12.97 5.45 0.08
N MET A 334 13.63 4.29 0.13
CA MET A 334 13.21 3.11 -0.64
C MET A 334 11.91 2.48 -0.11
N SER A 335 11.67 2.55 1.20
CA SER A 335 10.39 2.14 1.80
C SER A 335 9.25 3.01 1.30
N TRP A 336 9.44 4.34 1.30
CA TRP A 336 8.48 5.31 0.77
C TRP A 336 8.23 5.16 -0.72
N ASP A 337 9.27 4.94 -1.53
CA ASP A 337 9.11 4.70 -2.97
C ASP A 337 8.28 3.43 -3.24
N THR A 338 8.60 2.35 -2.51
CA THR A 338 7.84 1.11 -2.60
C THR A 338 6.39 1.30 -2.17
N PHE A 339 6.16 2.03 -1.08
CA PHE A 339 4.83 2.35 -0.57
C PHE A 339 4.02 3.18 -1.58
N TRP A 340 4.63 4.20 -2.18
CA TRP A 340 4.01 5.04 -3.21
C TRP A 340 3.46 4.21 -4.38
N ASN A 341 4.20 3.20 -4.81
CA ASN A 341 3.86 2.34 -5.94
C ASN A 341 2.85 1.22 -5.59
N ARG A 342 2.80 0.80 -4.31
CA ARG A 342 1.93 -0.28 -3.81
C ARG A 342 0.64 0.22 -3.14
N ALA A 343 0.54 1.52 -2.90
CA ALA A 343 -0.67 2.13 -2.41
C ALA A 343 -1.79 2.09 -3.46
N GLU A 344 -3.02 1.87 -2.99
CA GLU A 344 -4.24 1.99 -3.76
C GLU A 344 -5.20 2.96 -3.06
N PRO A 345 -5.47 4.14 -3.65
CA PRO A 345 -4.90 4.66 -4.89
C PRO A 345 -3.38 4.96 -4.79
N LYS A 346 -2.68 4.93 -5.93
CA LYS A 346 -1.24 5.24 -6.02
C LYS A 346 -0.98 6.69 -5.63
N GLY A 347 0.23 6.98 -5.14
CA GLY A 347 0.61 8.34 -4.72
C GLY A 347 0.39 9.41 -5.79
N GLN A 348 0.68 9.09 -7.06
CA GLN A 348 0.47 10.01 -8.18
C GLN A 348 -1.01 10.40 -8.35
N VAL A 349 -1.91 9.43 -8.21
CA VAL A 349 -3.37 9.65 -8.34
C VAL A 349 -3.87 10.51 -7.20
N ILE A 350 -3.35 10.31 -5.98
CA ILE A 350 -3.71 11.14 -4.81
C ILE A 350 -3.26 12.59 -5.02
N LEU A 351 -2.04 12.80 -5.52
CA LEU A 351 -1.50 14.14 -5.77
C LEU A 351 -2.30 14.88 -6.85
N GLU A 352 -2.63 14.21 -7.95
CA GLU A 352 -3.45 14.78 -9.04
C GLU A 352 -4.86 15.14 -8.56
N GLN A 353 -5.49 14.23 -7.80
CA GLN A 353 -6.78 14.49 -7.16
C GLN A 353 -6.71 15.70 -6.21
N GLY A 354 -5.60 15.85 -5.48
CA GLY A 354 -5.34 17.01 -4.62
C GLY A 354 -5.28 18.32 -5.41
N ARG A 355 -4.61 18.33 -6.57
CA ARG A 355 -4.49 19.51 -7.43
C ARG A 355 -5.85 19.91 -8.02
N GLU A 356 -6.65 18.93 -8.44
CA GLU A 356 -8.02 19.18 -8.90
C GLU A 356 -8.90 19.76 -7.78
N MET A 357 -8.82 19.22 -6.56
CA MET A 357 -9.54 19.78 -5.42
C MET A 357 -9.11 21.22 -5.11
N ALA A 358 -7.83 21.55 -5.29
CA ALA A 358 -7.30 22.89 -5.06
C ALA A 358 -7.86 23.89 -6.09
N ARG A 359 -7.85 23.53 -7.39
CA ARG A 359 -8.45 24.36 -8.46
C ARG A 359 -9.94 24.64 -8.20
N ARG A 360 -10.73 23.60 -7.89
CA ARG A 360 -12.15 23.78 -7.55
C ARG A 360 -12.40 24.66 -6.33
N ALA A 361 -11.48 24.67 -5.37
CA ALA A 361 -11.61 25.55 -4.20
C ALA A 361 -11.33 27.01 -4.55
N GLN A 362 -10.40 27.27 -5.48
CA GLN A 362 -10.13 28.60 -6.03
C GLN A 362 -11.32 29.11 -6.84
N ASP A 363 -11.89 28.29 -7.73
CA ASP A 363 -13.03 28.66 -8.58
C ASP A 363 -14.30 29.01 -7.78
N ARG A 364 -14.45 28.45 -6.56
CA ARG A 364 -15.58 28.76 -5.66
C ARG A 364 -15.40 30.03 -4.85
N SER A 365 -14.17 30.54 -4.78
CA SER A 365 -13.83 31.73 -3.99
C SER A 365 -13.79 33.00 -4.83
N ALA A 366 -13.70 32.86 -6.16
CA ALA A 366 -13.89 33.93 -7.13
C ALA A 366 -15.39 34.11 -7.41
#